data_AF-A0A087S923-F1
#
_entry.id   AF-A0A087S923-F1
#
_cell.length_a   1.000
_cell.length_b   1.000
_cell.length_c   1.000
_cell.angle_alpha   90.00
_cell.angle_beta   90.00
_cell.angle_gamma   90.00
#
_symmetry.space_group_name_H-M   'P 1'
#
loop_
_entity.id
_entity.type
_entity.pdbx_description
1 polymer ?
#
loop_
_entity_poly.entity_id
_entity_poly.type
_entity_poly.pdbx_seq_one_letter_code
_entity_poly.pdbx_strand_id
1 'polypeptide(L)'
;MILPESVNRKIVNLLTLRYDPSHDSKFLRKLTWNDITETNMSEHDAIKKLDTLLENSFEKLNGKKYVVSFSGGLDSTTIGLAAKQYLNNFEFVTMSFYGQTESLVHPASNFIGIDYKTINIDRVFERLPYHIKLVEEPSYNMWSYYLFEKSSKLGDSILSGDGGDELFGGYAFRYKHILSNEKFTDSKNKIMTYLEGHNRNWVPDQHKIFGPNLIFSWDKITSYFEEYFTNSLSILNQTFLADFNGKLLFDWLPMYNKWANHLNINLNSPFLDEKIISFAFSLPNHLKYDLHLNSGKLLLRKFLQTKSAPKEIIDQDKSGFTFNAPLLWQKEGKEIFDNIMNKSRIIDDGLINKSWITDTLNSTTRLNDPRYIHKLLGILAVEIWYRIFITKEMSGNERL
;
A
#
# COMPACT_ATOMS: atom_id res chain seq x y z
N MET A 1 -28.27 16.26 1.33
CA MET A 1 -28.95 14.95 1.12
C MET A 1 -28.54 13.98 2.23
N ILE A 2 -29.42 13.09 2.73
CA ILE A 2 -29.00 12.08 3.73
C ILE A 2 -28.42 10.87 2.98
N LEU A 3 -27.12 10.63 3.14
CA LEU A 3 -26.45 9.48 2.54
C LEU A 3 -26.72 8.19 3.33
N PRO A 4 -26.69 7.01 2.68
CA PRO A 4 -26.71 5.74 3.40
C PRO A 4 -25.57 5.65 4.40
N GLU A 5 -25.82 5.02 5.56
CA GLU A 5 -24.80 4.86 6.62
C GLU A 5 -23.53 4.16 6.10
N SER A 6 -23.67 3.20 5.18
CA SER A 6 -22.55 2.52 4.52
C SER A 6 -21.65 3.47 3.73
N VAL A 7 -22.22 4.48 3.07
CA VAL A 7 -21.46 5.51 2.34
C VAL A 7 -20.73 6.43 3.31
N ASN A 8 -21.42 6.88 4.37
CA ASN A 8 -20.81 7.71 5.41
C ASN A 8 -19.61 6.99 6.07
N ARG A 9 -19.81 5.73 6.46
CA ARG A 9 -18.75 4.90 7.04
C ARG A 9 -17.56 4.75 6.09
N LYS A 10 -17.80 4.49 4.81
CA LYS A 10 -16.76 4.39 3.78
C LYS A 10 -15.92 5.66 3.69
N ILE A 11 -16.56 6.84 3.61
CA ILE A 11 -15.85 8.12 3.54
C ILE A 11 -14.98 8.33 4.80
N VAL A 12 -15.54 8.09 5.99
CA VAL A 12 -14.79 8.20 7.26
C VAL A 12 -13.60 7.24 7.30
N ASN A 13 -13.81 5.98 6.93
CA ASN A 13 -12.77 4.96 6.94
C ASN A 13 -11.67 5.30 5.92
N LEU A 14 -12.00 5.67 4.68
CA LEU A 14 -11.00 6.04 3.68
C LEU A 14 -10.22 7.30 4.04
N LEU A 15 -10.87 8.31 4.62
CA LEU A 15 -10.20 9.51 5.11
C LEU A 15 -9.40 9.30 6.41
N THR A 16 -9.50 8.15 7.08
CA THR A 16 -8.79 7.87 8.35
C THR A 16 -7.77 6.72 8.23
N LEU A 17 -8.11 5.69 7.48
CA LEU A 17 -7.34 4.45 7.33
C LEU A 17 -6.79 4.27 5.91
N ARG A 18 -7.33 5.00 4.91
CA ARG A 18 -7.11 4.84 3.46
C ARG A 18 -7.71 3.60 2.81
N TYR A 19 -8.28 2.72 3.62
CA TYR A 19 -9.08 1.58 3.19
C TYR A 19 -10.30 1.47 4.09
N ASP A 20 -11.27 0.66 3.68
CA ASP A 20 -12.48 0.40 4.48
C ASP A 20 -12.50 -1.08 4.92
N PRO A 21 -12.20 -1.37 6.20
CA PRO A 21 -12.21 -2.73 6.74
C PRO A 21 -13.61 -3.24 7.13
N SER A 22 -14.68 -2.49 6.83
CA SER A 22 -16.04 -2.83 7.27
C SER A 22 -16.73 -3.93 6.46
N HIS A 23 -16.02 -4.54 5.51
CA HIS A 23 -16.50 -5.62 4.66
C HIS A 23 -15.42 -6.69 4.49
N ASP A 24 -15.84 -7.91 4.16
CA ASP A 24 -14.92 -9.04 4.01
C ASP A 24 -14.04 -8.91 2.76
N SER A 25 -12.77 -9.29 2.89
CA SER A 25 -11.88 -9.43 1.73
C SER A 25 -12.31 -10.63 0.91
N LYS A 26 -12.35 -10.46 -0.42
CA LYS A 26 -12.70 -11.53 -1.36
C LYS A 26 -11.48 -12.24 -1.96
N PHE A 27 -10.26 -11.81 -1.62
CA PHE A 27 -9.04 -12.18 -2.35
C PHE A 27 -8.13 -13.14 -1.58
N LEU A 28 -7.92 -12.86 -0.31
CA LEU A 28 -7.15 -13.71 0.59
C LEU A 28 -7.96 -13.91 1.86
N ARG A 29 -7.80 -15.09 2.47
CA ARG A 29 -8.42 -15.33 3.77
C ARG A 29 -7.84 -14.36 4.79
N LYS A 30 -8.72 -13.85 5.65
CA LYS A 30 -8.31 -13.15 6.86
C LYS A 30 -7.57 -14.13 7.78
N LEU A 31 -6.44 -13.72 8.32
CA LEU A 31 -5.71 -14.50 9.32
C LEU A 31 -6.23 -14.18 10.72
N THR A 32 -6.14 -15.15 11.61
CA THR A 32 -6.40 -15.02 13.03
C THR A 32 -5.11 -15.16 13.82
N TRP A 33 -5.14 -14.87 15.12
CA TRP A 33 -3.97 -15.11 15.97
C TRP A 33 -3.52 -16.59 15.96
N ASN A 34 -4.41 -17.53 15.62
CA ASN A 34 -4.12 -18.97 15.64
C ASN A 34 -3.30 -19.40 14.42
N ASP A 35 -3.27 -18.57 13.39
CA ASP A 35 -2.45 -18.78 12.21
C ASP A 35 -0.97 -18.44 12.43
N ILE A 36 -0.64 -17.83 13.58
CA ILE A 36 0.72 -17.40 13.92
C ILE A 36 1.29 -18.38 14.94
N THR A 37 2.17 -19.26 14.47
CA THR A 37 2.89 -20.22 15.32
C THR A 37 4.38 -20.12 15.01
N GLU A 38 5.12 -19.34 15.81
CA GLU A 38 6.57 -19.22 15.66
C GLU A 38 7.25 -20.58 15.84
N THR A 39 8.15 -20.91 14.92
CA THR A 39 8.96 -22.13 14.94
C THR A 39 10.40 -21.79 15.28
N ASN A 40 11.14 -22.73 15.88
CA ASN A 40 12.59 -22.58 16.06
C ASN A 40 13.31 -22.92 14.75
N MET A 41 13.28 -22.02 13.78
CA MET A 41 13.94 -22.19 12.48
C MET A 41 15.24 -21.38 12.42
N SER A 42 16.31 -21.98 11.89
CA SER A 42 17.57 -21.28 11.65
C SER A 42 17.48 -20.34 10.44
N GLU A 43 18.32 -19.30 10.39
CA GLU A 43 18.40 -18.40 9.21
C GLU A 43 18.68 -19.19 7.92
N HIS A 44 19.61 -20.16 7.98
CA HIS A 44 19.96 -21.00 6.83
C HIS A 44 18.76 -21.82 6.32
N ASP A 45 18.03 -22.47 7.23
CA ASP A 45 16.88 -23.30 6.85
C ASP A 45 15.72 -22.44 6.35
N ALA A 46 15.53 -21.25 6.91
CA ALA A 46 14.53 -20.29 6.44
C ALA A 46 14.83 -19.81 5.01
N ILE A 47 16.08 -19.51 4.69
CA ILE A 47 16.50 -19.12 3.33
C ILE A 47 16.24 -20.26 2.34
N LYS A 48 16.67 -21.49 2.68
CA LYS A 48 16.45 -22.67 1.84
C LYS A 48 14.95 -22.93 1.63
N LYS A 49 14.17 -22.80 2.70
CA LYS A 49 12.71 -22.99 2.65
C LYS A 49 12.05 -21.95 1.76
N LEU A 50 12.44 -20.68 1.86
CA LEU A 50 11.95 -19.61 1.01
C LEU A 50 12.26 -19.89 -0.48
N ASP A 51 13.48 -20.32 -0.80
CA ASP A 51 13.90 -20.66 -2.18
C ASP A 51 12.99 -21.74 -2.78
N THR A 52 12.80 -22.84 -2.04
CA THR A 52 11.90 -23.93 -2.46
C THR A 52 10.45 -23.47 -2.58
N LEU A 53 9.96 -22.63 -1.67
CA LEU A 53 8.59 -22.14 -1.75
C LEU A 53 8.37 -21.18 -2.93
N LEU A 54 9.37 -20.35 -3.26
CA LEU A 54 9.34 -19.51 -4.45
C LEU A 54 9.33 -20.36 -5.71
N GLU A 55 10.21 -21.36 -5.82
CA GLU A 55 10.21 -22.32 -6.94
C GLU A 55 8.81 -22.94 -7.14
N ASN A 56 8.24 -23.53 -6.09
CA ASN A 56 6.90 -24.12 -6.12
C ASN A 56 5.79 -23.11 -6.47
N SER A 57 5.95 -21.84 -6.11
CA SER A 57 4.98 -20.79 -6.44
C SER A 57 5.05 -20.43 -7.92
N PHE A 58 6.27 -20.32 -8.47
CA PHE A 58 6.48 -20.03 -9.89
C PHE A 58 6.06 -21.17 -10.81
N GLU A 59 6.24 -22.43 -10.41
CA GLU A 59 5.79 -23.61 -11.18
C GLU A 59 4.27 -23.67 -11.39
N LYS A 60 3.49 -23.04 -10.49
CA LYS A 60 2.02 -22.97 -10.61
C LYS A 60 1.55 -21.91 -11.59
N LEU A 61 2.43 -20.99 -12.01
CA LEU A 61 2.06 -19.91 -12.91
C LEU A 61 1.81 -20.45 -14.32
N ASN A 62 0.73 -19.99 -14.96
CA ASN A 62 0.24 -20.50 -16.25
C ASN A 62 0.05 -19.43 -17.34
N GLY A 63 0.56 -18.22 -17.11
CA GLY A 63 0.61 -17.14 -18.11
C GLY A 63 1.55 -17.43 -19.27
N LYS A 64 1.24 -16.87 -20.45
CA LYS A 64 2.02 -17.04 -21.68
C LYS A 64 3.20 -16.07 -21.77
N LYS A 65 3.01 -14.84 -21.28
CA LYS A 65 4.02 -13.79 -21.24
C LYS A 65 3.83 -12.92 -20.01
N TYR A 66 4.84 -12.92 -19.15
CA TYR A 66 4.78 -12.19 -17.88
C TYR A 66 5.39 -10.80 -18.01
N VAL A 67 4.79 -9.85 -17.31
CA VAL A 67 5.34 -8.51 -17.13
C VAL A 67 5.64 -8.31 -15.66
N VAL A 68 6.92 -8.21 -15.31
CA VAL A 68 7.40 -8.06 -13.94
C VAL A 68 7.39 -6.58 -13.56
N SER A 69 6.58 -6.22 -12.58
CA SER A 69 6.56 -4.92 -11.93
C SER A 69 7.85 -4.72 -11.12
N PHE A 70 8.71 -3.81 -11.58
CA PHE A 70 10.07 -3.71 -11.08
C PHE A 70 10.41 -2.33 -10.52
N SER A 71 10.58 -2.25 -9.19
CA SER A 71 11.02 -1.03 -8.50
C SER A 71 12.50 -1.06 -8.11
N GLY A 72 13.17 -2.21 -8.23
CA GLY A 72 14.54 -2.42 -7.76
C GLY A 72 14.66 -2.66 -6.24
N GLY A 73 13.60 -2.47 -5.47
CA GLY A 73 13.55 -2.81 -4.05
C GLY A 73 13.62 -4.32 -3.81
N LEU A 74 13.93 -4.72 -2.57
CA LEU A 74 14.14 -6.11 -2.14
C LEU A 74 13.08 -7.10 -2.68
N ASP A 75 11.80 -6.73 -2.59
CA ASP A 75 10.68 -7.58 -3.00
C ASP A 75 10.71 -7.82 -4.51
N SER A 76 10.75 -6.74 -5.30
CA SER A 76 10.75 -6.83 -6.76
C SER A 76 12.04 -7.44 -7.31
N THR A 77 13.17 -7.28 -6.61
CA THR A 77 14.44 -7.92 -6.97
C THR A 77 14.40 -9.42 -6.68
N THR A 78 13.79 -9.83 -5.57
CA THR A 78 13.60 -11.25 -5.24
C THR A 78 12.68 -11.93 -6.27
N ILE A 79 11.54 -11.30 -6.59
CA ILE A 79 10.62 -11.79 -7.63
C ILE A 79 11.28 -11.74 -9.02
N GLY A 80 12.08 -10.71 -9.30
CA GLY A 80 12.80 -10.56 -10.57
C GLY A 80 13.85 -11.65 -10.81
N LEU A 81 14.62 -12.01 -9.78
CA LEU A 81 15.54 -13.15 -9.84
C LEU A 81 14.80 -14.46 -10.10
N ALA A 82 13.74 -14.72 -9.34
CA ALA A 82 12.94 -15.94 -9.51
C ALA A 82 12.27 -15.99 -10.89
N ALA A 83 11.76 -14.87 -11.40
CA ALA A 83 11.23 -14.77 -12.75
C ALA A 83 12.28 -15.11 -13.81
N LYS A 84 13.51 -14.57 -13.70
CA LYS A 84 14.60 -14.90 -14.62
C LYS A 84 15.01 -16.38 -14.56
N GLN A 85 14.90 -17.00 -13.38
CA GLN A 85 15.28 -18.39 -13.18
C GLN A 85 14.22 -19.38 -13.69
N TYR A 86 12.94 -19.10 -13.44
CA TYR A 86 11.86 -20.08 -13.63
C TYR A 86 10.93 -19.79 -14.82
N LEU A 87 11.01 -18.61 -15.45
CA LEU A 87 10.15 -18.25 -16.58
C LEU A 87 10.97 -18.08 -17.85
N ASN A 88 10.38 -18.48 -18.99
CA ASN A 88 11.03 -18.38 -20.30
C ASN A 88 10.63 -17.13 -21.10
N ASN A 89 9.51 -16.48 -20.75
CA ASN A 89 8.96 -15.35 -21.50
C ASN A 89 8.47 -14.26 -20.55
N PHE A 90 9.31 -13.26 -20.36
CA PHE A 90 9.06 -12.16 -19.45
C PHE A 90 9.59 -10.82 -19.97
N GLU A 91 9.00 -9.72 -19.51
CA GLU A 91 9.53 -8.37 -19.65
C GLU A 91 9.50 -7.66 -18.29
N PHE A 92 10.49 -6.81 -18.02
CA PHE A 92 10.49 -5.97 -16.83
C PHE A 92 9.97 -4.57 -17.17
N VAL A 93 9.09 -4.05 -16.32
CA VAL A 93 8.53 -2.70 -16.46
C VAL A 93 8.68 -1.94 -15.16
N THR A 94 9.20 -0.72 -15.26
CA THR A 94 9.32 0.22 -14.15
C THR A 94 8.56 1.51 -14.45
N MET A 95 8.40 2.36 -13.44
CA MET A 95 7.84 3.71 -13.58
C MET A 95 8.91 4.75 -13.26
N SER A 96 8.87 5.83 -14.03
CA SER A 96 9.49 7.09 -13.68
C SER A 96 8.42 8.13 -13.43
N PHE A 97 8.72 9.04 -12.51
CA PHE A 97 7.87 10.17 -12.22
C PHE A 97 8.63 11.44 -12.50
N TYR A 98 8.11 12.29 -13.38
CA TYR A 98 8.80 13.52 -13.80
C TYR A 98 10.24 13.27 -14.28
N GLY A 99 10.42 12.18 -15.05
CA GLY A 99 11.73 11.74 -15.56
C GLY A 99 12.67 11.10 -14.54
N GLN A 100 12.24 10.87 -13.29
CA GLN A 100 13.05 10.24 -12.25
C GLN A 100 12.56 8.82 -11.95
N THR A 101 13.43 7.84 -12.12
CA THR A 101 13.22 6.44 -11.66
C THR A 101 13.77 6.25 -10.26
N GLU A 102 13.26 5.25 -9.55
CA GLU A 102 13.86 4.79 -8.29
C GLU A 102 15.34 4.46 -8.49
N SER A 103 16.19 4.89 -7.56
CA SER A 103 17.66 4.75 -7.66
C SER A 103 18.13 3.30 -7.74
N LEU A 104 17.33 2.36 -7.24
CA LEU A 104 17.66 0.94 -7.18
C LEU A 104 17.32 0.15 -8.44
N VAL A 105 16.54 0.71 -9.36
CA VAL A 105 16.14 0.01 -10.59
C VAL A 105 17.38 -0.38 -11.38
N HIS A 106 18.33 0.54 -11.56
CA HIS A 106 19.53 0.25 -12.35
C HIS A 106 20.47 -0.77 -11.68
N PRO A 107 20.91 -0.60 -10.41
CA PRO A 107 21.69 -1.61 -9.71
C PRO A 107 21.03 -3.00 -9.70
N ALA A 108 19.73 -3.07 -9.45
CA ALA A 108 19.01 -4.34 -9.43
C ALA A 108 18.89 -4.97 -10.82
N SER A 109 18.65 -4.19 -11.87
CA SER A 109 18.63 -4.69 -13.25
C SER A 109 19.99 -5.25 -13.68
N ASN A 110 21.09 -4.58 -13.31
CA ASN A 110 22.45 -5.02 -13.61
C ASN A 110 22.79 -6.31 -12.87
N PHE A 111 22.42 -6.39 -11.59
CA PHE A 111 22.61 -7.58 -10.77
C PHE A 111 21.84 -8.80 -11.32
N ILE A 112 20.56 -8.62 -11.66
CA ILE A 112 19.76 -9.70 -12.24
C ILE A 112 20.25 -10.00 -13.66
N GLY A 113 20.80 -9.01 -14.38
CA GLY A 113 21.21 -9.10 -15.79
C GLY A 113 20.00 -9.09 -16.72
N ILE A 114 19.15 -8.07 -16.61
CA ILE A 114 17.92 -7.89 -17.40
C ILE A 114 17.82 -6.46 -17.92
N ASP A 115 17.13 -6.31 -19.05
CA ASP A 115 16.65 -5.03 -19.55
C ASP A 115 15.25 -4.74 -19.02
N TYR A 116 14.87 -3.45 -18.98
CA TYR A 116 13.55 -3.01 -18.54
C TYR A 116 13.00 -1.88 -19.40
N LYS A 117 11.67 -1.75 -19.42
CA LYS A 117 10.94 -0.65 -20.05
C LYS A 117 10.47 0.33 -18.98
N THR A 118 10.58 1.63 -19.27
CA THR A 118 10.15 2.70 -18.35
C THR A 118 8.84 3.31 -18.82
N ILE A 119 7.89 3.46 -17.90
CA ILE A 119 6.69 4.28 -18.09
C ILE A 119 6.96 5.65 -17.46
N ASN A 120 6.93 6.71 -18.25
CA ASN A 120 7.09 8.07 -17.75
C ASN A 120 5.72 8.66 -17.39
N ILE A 121 5.57 9.09 -16.14
CA ILE A 121 4.34 9.69 -15.62
C ILE A 121 4.66 11.12 -15.16
N ASP A 122 4.23 12.10 -15.95
CA ASP A 122 4.45 13.52 -15.68
C ASP A 122 3.18 14.23 -15.19
N ARG A 123 2.05 13.54 -15.18
CA ARG A 123 0.76 14.02 -14.66
C ARG A 123 0.05 12.90 -13.92
N VAL A 124 0.21 12.85 -12.60
CA VAL A 124 -0.29 11.74 -11.77
C VAL A 124 -1.81 11.78 -11.68
N PHE A 125 -2.39 12.98 -11.55
CA PHE A 125 -3.82 13.13 -11.28
C PHE A 125 -4.68 13.38 -12.51
N GLU A 126 -4.09 13.55 -13.69
CA GLU A 126 -4.82 13.85 -14.94
C GLU A 126 -5.95 12.85 -15.23
N ARG A 127 -5.75 11.55 -14.92
CA ARG A 127 -6.75 10.49 -15.11
C ARG A 127 -7.44 10.05 -13.82
N LEU A 128 -7.36 10.84 -12.74
CA LEU A 128 -7.92 10.47 -11.45
C LEU A 128 -9.45 10.16 -11.50
N PRO A 129 -10.31 10.92 -12.20
CA PRO A 129 -11.73 10.57 -12.34
C PRO A 129 -11.95 9.20 -12.99
N TYR A 130 -11.12 8.86 -13.98
CA TYR A 130 -11.14 7.55 -14.64
C TYR A 130 -10.73 6.42 -13.73
N HIS A 131 -9.68 6.59 -12.96
CA HIS A 131 -9.25 5.59 -11.99
C HIS A 131 -10.33 5.39 -10.90
N ILE A 132 -10.92 6.47 -10.38
CA ILE A 132 -11.99 6.42 -9.37
C ILE A 132 -13.23 5.73 -9.93
N LYS A 133 -13.63 6.03 -11.17
CA LYS A 133 -14.72 5.33 -11.85
C LYS A 133 -14.47 3.83 -11.94
N LEU A 134 -13.24 3.45 -12.27
CA LEU A 134 -12.86 2.06 -12.49
C LEU A 134 -12.86 1.24 -11.19
N VAL A 135 -12.37 1.83 -10.08
CA VAL A 135 -12.31 1.14 -8.78
C VAL A 135 -13.53 1.38 -7.92
N GLU A 136 -14.39 2.34 -8.25
CA GLU A 136 -15.59 2.73 -7.49
C GLU A 136 -15.32 3.13 -6.03
N GLU A 137 -14.09 3.53 -5.71
CA GLU A 137 -13.63 3.95 -4.39
C GLU A 137 -12.98 5.34 -4.46
N PRO A 138 -13.19 6.23 -3.47
CA PRO A 138 -12.55 7.55 -3.41
C PRO A 138 -11.09 7.45 -2.95
N SER A 139 -10.23 6.86 -3.79
CA SER A 139 -8.78 6.79 -3.59
C SER A 139 -8.06 7.75 -4.55
N TYR A 140 -6.94 8.33 -4.13
CA TYR A 140 -6.07 9.13 -5.02
C TYR A 140 -4.79 8.40 -5.42
N ASN A 141 -4.39 7.36 -4.67
CA ASN A 141 -3.12 6.66 -4.82
C ASN A 141 -3.24 5.54 -5.87
N MET A 142 -3.40 5.92 -7.14
CA MET A 142 -3.75 4.99 -8.23
C MET A 142 -2.78 4.96 -9.41
N TRP A 143 -1.59 5.57 -9.27
CA TRP A 143 -0.61 5.59 -10.35
C TRP A 143 -0.11 4.19 -10.75
N SER A 144 -0.18 3.19 -9.88
CA SER A 144 0.12 1.80 -10.26
C SER A 144 -0.76 1.29 -11.41
N TYR A 145 -1.93 1.89 -11.67
CA TYR A 145 -2.78 1.55 -12.83
C TYR A 145 -2.01 1.66 -14.16
N TYR A 146 -1.13 2.66 -14.32
CA TYR A 146 -0.35 2.82 -15.53
C TYR A 146 0.55 1.61 -15.80
N LEU A 147 1.06 0.98 -14.73
CA LEU A 147 1.82 -0.26 -14.82
C LEU A 147 0.96 -1.41 -15.33
N PHE A 148 -0.25 -1.57 -14.80
CA PHE A 148 -1.20 -2.59 -15.27
C PHE A 148 -1.61 -2.37 -16.73
N GLU A 149 -1.91 -1.12 -17.11
CA GLU A 149 -2.28 -0.75 -18.49
C GLU A 149 -1.13 -0.98 -19.48
N LYS A 150 0.12 -0.77 -19.05
CA LYS A 150 1.29 -1.11 -19.87
C LYS A 150 1.48 -2.62 -19.95
N SER A 151 1.32 -3.33 -18.84
CA SER A 151 1.46 -4.79 -18.78
C SER A 151 0.47 -5.49 -19.70
N SER A 152 -0.79 -5.05 -19.75
CA SER A 152 -1.80 -5.65 -20.65
C SER A 152 -1.53 -5.48 -22.13
N LYS A 153 -0.68 -4.53 -22.51
CA LYS A 153 -0.21 -4.34 -23.89
C LYS A 153 1.02 -5.19 -24.22
N LEU A 154 1.71 -5.72 -23.21
CA LEU A 154 2.99 -6.42 -23.36
C LEU A 154 2.88 -7.92 -23.12
N GLY A 155 1.94 -8.36 -22.27
CA GLY A 155 1.73 -9.75 -21.89
C GLY A 155 0.33 -9.99 -21.33
N ASP A 156 0.06 -11.23 -20.94
CA ASP A 156 -1.23 -11.67 -20.38
C ASP A 156 -1.22 -11.80 -18.86
N SER A 157 -0.04 -11.66 -18.24
CA SER A 157 0.14 -11.78 -16.79
C SER A 157 1.04 -10.68 -16.25
N ILE A 158 0.67 -10.07 -15.12
CA ILE A 158 1.53 -9.18 -14.36
C ILE A 158 2.06 -9.92 -13.12
N LEU A 159 3.35 -9.77 -12.84
CA LEU A 159 4.04 -10.29 -11.65
C LEU A 159 4.46 -9.14 -10.75
N SER A 160 4.14 -9.23 -9.46
CA SER A 160 4.54 -8.25 -8.45
C SER A 160 5.16 -8.92 -7.22
N GLY A 161 5.80 -8.12 -6.37
CA GLY A 161 6.28 -8.51 -5.04
C GLY A 161 5.31 -8.12 -3.93
N ASP A 162 4.01 -7.99 -4.22
CA ASP A 162 3.01 -7.61 -3.22
C ASP A 162 2.96 -8.62 -2.07
N GLY A 163 2.85 -8.13 -0.84
CA GLY A 163 2.93 -8.96 0.38
C GLY A 163 4.33 -9.07 0.96
N GLY A 164 5.38 -8.70 0.22
CA GLY A 164 6.76 -8.73 0.74
C GLY A 164 6.95 -7.91 2.02
N ASP A 165 6.29 -6.75 2.11
CA ASP A 165 6.30 -5.91 3.31
C ASP A 165 5.56 -6.53 4.50
N GLU A 166 4.32 -7.01 4.31
CA GLU A 166 3.49 -7.55 5.39
C GLU A 166 4.01 -8.90 5.89
N LEU A 167 4.51 -9.73 4.98
CA LEU A 167 4.96 -11.08 5.30
C LEU A 167 6.37 -11.11 5.89
N PHE A 168 7.29 -10.25 5.45
CA PHE A 168 8.69 -10.29 5.89
C PHE A 168 9.11 -9.07 6.71
N GLY A 169 8.19 -8.18 7.07
CA GLY A 169 8.45 -7.06 7.96
C GLY A 169 9.13 -5.88 7.27
N GLY A 170 8.45 -5.28 6.29
CA GLY A 170 8.94 -4.14 5.51
C GLY A 170 8.70 -2.75 6.10
N TYR A 171 7.82 -2.61 7.09
CA TYR A 171 7.49 -1.33 7.70
C TYR A 171 8.35 -1.01 8.93
N ALA A 172 9.68 -1.03 8.78
CA ALA A 172 10.63 -0.83 9.88
C ALA A 172 10.30 0.38 10.77
N PHE A 173 9.96 1.52 10.17
CA PHE A 173 9.54 2.73 10.89
C PHE A 173 8.33 2.51 11.82
N ARG A 174 7.36 1.68 11.40
CA ARG A 174 6.16 1.34 12.17
C ARG A 174 6.52 0.42 13.33
N TYR A 175 7.36 -0.58 13.07
CA TYR A 175 7.78 -1.54 14.09
C TYR A 175 8.64 -0.85 15.16
N LYS A 176 9.55 0.05 14.77
CA LYS A 176 10.29 0.88 15.71
C LYS A 176 9.35 1.71 16.57
N HIS A 177 8.39 2.39 15.95
CA HIS A 177 7.45 3.25 16.67
C HIS A 177 6.66 2.47 17.72
N ILE A 178 6.10 1.31 17.36
CA ILE A 178 5.33 0.51 18.32
C ILE A 178 6.22 -0.12 19.39
N LEU A 179 7.39 -0.67 19.04
CA LEU A 179 8.28 -1.31 20.02
C LEU A 179 8.97 -0.32 20.96
N SER A 180 9.12 0.95 20.56
CA SER A 180 9.71 2.00 21.39
C SER A 180 8.70 2.63 22.35
N ASN A 181 7.41 2.27 22.27
CA ASN A 181 6.38 2.79 23.17
C ASN A 181 6.25 1.87 24.38
N GLU A 182 6.85 2.27 25.50
CA GLU A 182 6.97 1.45 26.73
C GLU A 182 5.65 1.28 27.51
N LYS A 183 4.52 1.85 27.06
CA LYS A 183 3.29 1.98 27.85
C LYS A 183 2.06 1.36 27.18
N PHE A 184 2.10 0.06 26.90
CA PHE A 184 0.88 -0.69 26.57
C PHE A 184 0.09 -1.03 27.84
N THR A 185 -0.64 -0.06 28.37
CA THR A 185 -1.50 -0.25 29.54
C THR A 185 -2.79 -1.01 29.23
N ASP A 186 -3.24 -0.96 27.96
CA ASP A 186 -4.47 -1.60 27.48
C ASP A 186 -4.44 -1.78 25.95
N SER A 187 -5.43 -2.50 25.41
CA SER A 187 -5.55 -2.76 23.97
C SER A 187 -5.82 -1.50 23.15
N LYS A 188 -6.53 -0.52 23.70
CA LYS A 188 -6.83 0.74 23.00
C LYS A 188 -5.57 1.54 22.75
N ASN A 189 -4.66 1.64 23.74
CA ASN A 189 -3.37 2.29 23.59
C ASN A 189 -2.44 1.56 22.60
N LYS A 190 -2.50 0.21 22.54
CA LYS A 190 -1.80 -0.55 21.49
C LYS A 190 -2.30 -0.19 20.10
N ILE A 191 -3.62 -0.18 19.90
CA ILE A 191 -4.25 0.13 18.62
C ILE A 191 -3.95 1.57 18.22
N MET A 192 -4.06 2.53 19.14
CA MET A 192 -3.73 3.93 18.86
C MET A 192 -2.26 4.08 18.47
N THR A 193 -1.32 3.47 19.20
CA THR A 193 0.11 3.48 18.83
C THR A 193 0.34 2.86 17.44
N TYR A 194 -0.35 1.77 17.13
CA TYR A 194 -0.29 1.15 15.81
C TYR A 194 -0.77 2.11 14.70
N LEU A 195 -1.92 2.77 14.91
CA LEU A 195 -2.47 3.74 13.98
C LEU A 195 -1.57 4.98 13.86
N GLU A 196 -0.97 5.43 14.96
CA GLU A 196 0.00 6.52 15.00
C GLU A 196 1.21 6.23 14.10
N GLY A 197 1.71 4.99 14.14
CA GLY A 197 2.76 4.50 13.25
C GLY A 197 2.41 4.56 11.76
N HIS A 198 1.16 4.80 11.38
CA HIS A 198 0.75 5.07 10.00
C HIS A 198 0.83 6.57 9.68
N ASN A 199 2.04 7.13 9.69
CA ASN A 199 2.33 8.56 9.47
C ASN A 199 1.89 9.17 8.11
N ARG A 200 1.05 8.48 7.33
CA ARG A 200 0.37 9.02 6.14
C ARG A 200 -1.16 9.03 6.26
N ASN A 201 -1.70 8.30 7.23
CA ASN A 201 -3.11 7.94 7.25
C ASN A 201 -3.95 8.83 8.16
N TRP A 202 -3.36 9.56 9.11
CA TRP A 202 -4.11 10.36 10.08
C TRP A 202 -3.41 11.70 10.36
N VAL A 203 -4.13 12.64 10.97
CA VAL A 203 -3.60 13.90 11.51
C VAL A 203 -4.09 14.11 12.95
N PRO A 204 -3.37 14.84 13.81
CA PRO A 204 -3.79 15.05 15.21
C PRO A 204 -5.18 15.66 15.38
N ASP A 205 -5.60 16.50 14.43
CA ASP A 205 -6.92 17.11 14.41
C ASP A 205 -7.90 16.38 13.46
N GLN A 206 -7.74 15.07 13.28
CA GLN A 206 -8.54 14.21 12.39
C GLN A 206 -10.05 14.44 12.53
N HIS A 207 -10.54 14.56 13.77
CA HIS A 207 -11.95 14.77 14.07
C HIS A 207 -12.51 16.08 13.50
N LYS A 208 -11.66 17.08 13.21
CA LYS A 208 -12.06 18.38 12.65
C LYS A 208 -12.24 18.36 11.14
N ILE A 209 -11.81 17.29 10.45
CA ILE A 209 -11.98 17.13 9.00
C ILE A 209 -13.46 16.98 8.64
N PHE A 210 -14.21 16.29 9.48
CA PHE A 210 -15.57 15.87 9.18
C PHE A 210 -16.58 16.98 9.51
N GLY A 211 -17.54 17.17 8.61
CA GLY A 211 -18.64 18.13 8.78
C GLY A 211 -19.78 17.56 9.64
N PRO A 212 -20.81 18.36 9.93
CA PRO A 212 -21.88 17.99 10.85
C PRO A 212 -22.70 16.77 10.40
N ASN A 213 -22.71 16.45 9.10
CA ASN A 213 -23.47 15.33 8.55
C ASN A 213 -22.65 14.02 8.47
N LEU A 214 -21.40 14.04 8.93
CA LEU A 214 -20.51 12.89 8.88
C LEU A 214 -19.89 12.62 10.26
N ILE A 215 -20.41 11.59 10.94
CA ILE A 215 -20.02 11.27 12.32
C ILE A 215 -18.68 10.53 12.34
N PHE A 216 -17.68 11.13 12.98
CA PHE A 216 -16.39 10.51 13.25
C PHE A 216 -16.29 10.04 14.72
N SER A 217 -15.72 8.85 14.93
CA SER A 217 -15.43 8.34 16.27
C SER A 217 -14.16 7.50 16.24
N TRP A 218 -13.18 7.86 17.08
CA TRP A 218 -12.00 7.04 17.28
C TRP A 218 -12.36 5.66 17.84
N ASP A 219 -13.36 5.54 18.72
CA ASP A 219 -13.79 4.24 19.25
C ASP A 219 -14.27 3.33 18.13
N LYS A 220 -14.99 3.87 17.14
CA LYS A 220 -15.41 3.10 15.96
C LYS A 220 -14.22 2.68 15.12
N ILE A 221 -13.25 3.58 14.90
CA ILE A 221 -12.03 3.26 14.14
C ILE A 221 -11.19 2.20 14.84
N THR A 222 -10.99 2.31 16.16
CA THR A 222 -10.19 1.34 16.93
C THR A 222 -10.88 -0.01 17.02
N SER A 223 -12.22 -0.06 17.01
CA SER A 223 -12.97 -1.33 17.07
C SER A 223 -12.63 -2.31 15.93
N TYR A 224 -12.22 -1.82 14.76
CA TYR A 224 -11.80 -2.68 13.63
C TYR A 224 -10.49 -3.45 13.88
N PHE A 225 -9.73 -3.07 14.92
CA PHE A 225 -8.42 -3.64 15.20
C PHE A 225 -8.37 -4.41 16.53
N GLU A 226 -9.46 -4.40 17.31
CA GLU A 226 -9.48 -5.01 18.64
C GLU A 226 -9.03 -6.46 18.64
N GLU A 227 -9.51 -7.28 17.71
CA GLU A 227 -9.16 -8.70 17.60
C GLU A 227 -7.65 -8.95 17.38
N TYR A 228 -6.93 -8.00 16.78
CA TYR A 228 -5.50 -8.15 16.50
C TYR A 228 -4.61 -7.77 17.70
N PHE A 229 -5.14 -7.04 18.69
CA PHE A 229 -4.38 -6.52 19.83
C PHE A 229 -4.86 -7.01 21.21
N THR A 230 -5.94 -7.82 21.26
CA THR A 230 -6.49 -8.44 22.48
C THR A 230 -6.06 -9.90 22.66
N ASN A 231 -4.81 -10.22 22.34
CA ASN A 231 -4.30 -11.59 22.30
C ASN A 231 -2.91 -11.78 22.93
N SER A 232 -2.44 -13.02 22.98
CA SER A 232 -1.18 -13.41 23.63
C SER A 232 0.07 -13.30 22.75
N LEU A 233 -0.06 -12.96 21.47
CA LEU A 233 1.09 -12.78 20.59
C LEU A 233 1.97 -11.61 21.05
N SER A 234 3.25 -11.64 20.67
CA SER A 234 4.13 -10.48 20.82
C SER A 234 3.54 -9.27 20.09
N ILE A 235 3.82 -8.05 20.58
CA ILE A 235 3.30 -6.82 19.96
C ILE A 235 3.71 -6.70 18.47
N LEU A 236 4.87 -7.24 18.11
CA LEU A 236 5.34 -7.28 16.73
C LEU A 236 4.49 -8.23 15.86
N ASN A 237 4.15 -9.42 16.36
CA ASN A 237 3.24 -10.33 15.66
C ASN A 237 1.81 -9.78 15.57
N GLN A 238 1.32 -9.11 16.62
CA GLN A 238 0.04 -8.38 16.58
C GLN A 238 0.04 -7.33 15.46
N THR A 239 1.17 -6.62 15.31
CA THR A 239 1.36 -5.63 14.24
C THR A 239 1.40 -6.28 12.86
N PHE A 240 2.14 -7.38 12.67
CA PHE A 240 2.16 -8.10 11.39
C PHE A 240 0.79 -8.63 11.00
N LEU A 241 0.01 -9.14 11.97
CA LEU A 241 -1.35 -9.59 11.76
C LEU A 241 -2.25 -8.44 11.30
N ALA A 242 -2.17 -7.28 11.97
CA ALA A 242 -2.93 -6.08 11.62
C ALA A 242 -2.51 -5.50 10.25
N ASP A 243 -1.22 -5.55 9.91
CA ASP A 243 -0.70 -5.10 8.63
C ASP A 243 -1.24 -5.95 7.47
N PHE A 244 -1.19 -7.28 7.62
CA PHE A 244 -1.71 -8.23 6.65
C PHE A 244 -3.23 -8.07 6.51
N ASN A 245 -3.97 -8.16 7.62
CA ASN A 245 -5.44 -8.13 7.59
C ASN A 245 -6.03 -6.75 7.28
N GLY A 246 -5.28 -5.68 7.47
CA GLY A 246 -5.72 -4.32 7.16
C GLY A 246 -5.25 -3.91 5.77
N LYS A 247 -4.01 -3.44 5.73
CA LYS A 247 -3.46 -2.71 4.60
C LYS A 247 -3.40 -3.57 3.32
N LEU A 248 -2.87 -4.80 3.42
CA LEU A 248 -2.78 -5.68 2.25
C LEU A 248 -4.15 -6.11 1.74
N LEU A 249 -5.04 -6.58 2.63
CA LEU A 249 -6.36 -7.08 2.23
C LEU A 249 -7.31 -6.01 1.67
N PHE A 250 -7.18 -4.76 2.12
CA PHE A 250 -8.20 -3.73 1.87
C PHE A 250 -7.71 -2.47 1.14
N ASP A 251 -6.40 -2.18 1.09
CA ASP A 251 -5.87 -0.98 0.38
C ASP A 251 -5.66 -1.30 -1.12
N TRP A 252 -4.55 -1.92 -1.52
CA TRP A 252 -4.23 -2.09 -2.96
C TRP A 252 -4.70 -3.40 -3.59
N LEU A 253 -4.73 -4.54 -2.89
CA LEU A 253 -5.12 -5.81 -3.54
C LEU A 253 -6.50 -5.74 -4.21
N PRO A 254 -7.54 -5.15 -3.58
CA PRO A 254 -8.82 -4.98 -4.25
C PRO A 254 -8.74 -4.13 -5.52
N MET A 255 -7.93 -3.06 -5.48
CA MET A 255 -7.76 -2.14 -6.61
C MET A 255 -7.01 -2.83 -7.76
N TYR A 256 -5.93 -3.54 -7.45
CA TYR A 256 -5.11 -4.28 -8.41
C TYR A 256 -5.94 -5.35 -9.11
N ASN A 257 -6.79 -6.06 -8.35
CA ASN A 257 -7.70 -7.04 -8.94
C ASN A 257 -8.75 -6.38 -9.86
N LYS A 258 -9.36 -5.25 -9.46
CA LYS A 258 -10.30 -4.52 -10.33
C LYS A 258 -9.63 -4.10 -11.65
N TRP A 259 -8.39 -3.65 -11.60
CA TRP A 259 -7.62 -3.27 -12.79
C TRP A 259 -7.26 -4.48 -13.65
N ALA A 260 -6.78 -5.57 -13.05
CA ALA A 260 -6.43 -6.80 -13.75
C ALA A 260 -7.64 -7.37 -14.50
N ASN A 261 -8.80 -7.43 -13.84
CA ASN A 261 -10.05 -7.87 -14.45
C ASN A 261 -10.49 -6.96 -15.61
N HIS A 262 -10.44 -5.64 -15.41
CA HIS A 262 -10.79 -4.66 -16.45
C HIS A 262 -9.88 -4.73 -17.68
N LEU A 263 -8.60 -5.03 -17.46
CA LEU A 263 -7.59 -5.13 -18.51
C LEU A 263 -7.43 -6.56 -19.07
N ASN A 264 -8.19 -7.52 -18.55
CA ASN A 264 -8.14 -8.93 -18.90
C ASN A 264 -6.72 -9.53 -18.83
N ILE A 265 -6.03 -9.30 -17.71
CA ILE A 265 -4.71 -9.89 -17.41
C ILE A 265 -4.73 -10.64 -16.08
N ASN A 266 -3.87 -11.63 -15.93
CA ASN A 266 -3.71 -12.37 -14.68
C ASN A 266 -2.81 -11.60 -13.71
N LEU A 267 -3.31 -11.33 -12.51
CA LEU A 267 -2.52 -10.77 -11.41
C LEU A 267 -1.83 -11.90 -10.64
N ASN A 268 -0.50 -11.86 -10.54
CA ASN A 268 0.27 -12.86 -9.82
C ASN A 268 1.24 -12.18 -8.84
N SER A 269 1.19 -12.56 -7.57
CA SER A 269 2.24 -12.23 -6.59
C SER A 269 2.68 -13.50 -5.89
N PRO A 270 3.87 -14.04 -6.21
CA PRO A 270 4.35 -15.29 -5.62
C PRO A 270 4.40 -15.27 -4.09
N PHE A 271 4.69 -14.13 -3.48
CA PHE A 271 4.67 -14.01 -2.02
C PHE A 271 3.29 -14.26 -1.39
N LEU A 272 2.20 -14.08 -2.15
CA LEU A 272 0.85 -14.34 -1.69
C LEU A 272 0.41 -15.80 -1.87
N ASP A 273 1.31 -16.71 -2.28
CA ASP A 273 1.05 -18.14 -2.20
C ASP A 273 0.78 -18.55 -0.74
N GLU A 274 -0.27 -19.34 -0.52
CA GLU A 274 -0.71 -19.75 0.82
C GLU A 274 0.42 -20.41 1.63
N LYS A 275 1.30 -21.18 0.98
CA LYS A 275 2.44 -21.82 1.66
C LYS A 275 3.50 -20.80 2.07
N ILE A 276 3.70 -19.74 1.28
CA ILE A 276 4.61 -18.64 1.63
C ILE A 276 4.02 -17.80 2.75
N ILE A 277 2.72 -17.49 2.71
CA ILE A 277 2.02 -16.79 3.80
C ILE A 277 2.16 -17.56 5.11
N SER A 278 1.81 -18.86 5.11
CA SER A 278 1.93 -19.72 6.31
C SER A 278 3.38 -19.79 6.81
N PHE A 279 4.35 -19.95 5.90
CA PHE A 279 5.76 -19.93 6.25
C PHE A 279 6.17 -18.60 6.91
N ALA A 280 5.80 -17.47 6.32
CA ALA A 280 6.16 -16.14 6.80
C ALA A 280 5.60 -15.82 8.21
N PHE A 281 4.45 -16.37 8.57
CA PHE A 281 3.87 -16.28 9.92
C PHE A 281 4.37 -17.35 10.90
N SER A 282 5.17 -18.32 10.42
CA SER A 282 5.89 -19.28 11.26
C SER A 282 7.33 -18.86 11.59
N LEU A 283 7.83 -17.81 10.94
CA LEU A 283 9.20 -17.33 11.12
C LEU A 283 9.39 -16.68 12.49
N PRO A 284 10.52 -16.96 13.17
CA PRO A 284 10.96 -16.15 14.29
C PRO A 284 11.02 -14.66 13.94
N ASN A 285 10.55 -13.82 14.86
CA ASN A 285 10.53 -12.37 14.67
C ASN A 285 11.90 -11.76 14.31
N HIS A 286 12.99 -12.30 14.86
CA HIS A 286 14.36 -11.83 14.59
C HIS A 286 14.84 -12.10 13.15
N LEU A 287 14.15 -12.95 12.38
CA LEU A 287 14.40 -13.14 10.94
C LEU A 287 13.60 -12.15 10.07
N LYS A 288 12.71 -11.35 10.67
CA LYS A 288 11.88 -10.38 9.95
C LYS A 288 12.32 -8.95 10.24
N TYR A 289 12.60 -8.63 11.50
CA TYR A 289 12.92 -7.27 11.94
C TYR A 289 13.94 -7.24 13.08
N ASP A 290 14.87 -6.27 13.02
CA ASP A 290 15.84 -5.95 14.06
C ASP A 290 15.59 -4.54 14.58
N LEU A 291 15.32 -4.43 15.89
CA LEU A 291 15.01 -3.16 16.56
C LEU A 291 16.23 -2.24 16.70
N HIS A 292 17.42 -2.81 16.96
CA HIS A 292 18.64 -2.03 17.17
C HIS A 292 19.11 -1.38 15.88
N LEU A 293 19.09 -2.13 14.77
CA LEU A 293 19.41 -1.64 13.44
C LEU A 293 18.24 -0.91 12.79
N ASN A 294 17.03 -1.06 13.33
CA ASN A 294 15.78 -0.62 12.70
C ASN A 294 15.65 -1.13 11.25
N SER A 295 16.00 -2.39 11.02
CA SER A 295 16.05 -2.99 9.70
C SER A 295 15.03 -4.11 9.57
N GLY A 296 14.19 -4.00 8.55
CA GLY A 296 13.15 -4.98 8.21
C GLY A 296 13.54 -5.87 7.02
N LYS A 297 12.71 -6.87 6.71
CA LYS A 297 12.92 -7.83 5.61
C LYS A 297 14.24 -8.60 5.72
N LEU A 298 14.67 -8.90 6.95
CA LEU A 298 15.99 -9.51 7.18
C LEU A 298 16.15 -10.82 6.42
N LEU A 299 15.14 -11.69 6.40
CA LEU A 299 15.18 -12.93 5.61
C LEU A 299 15.37 -12.66 4.11
N LEU A 300 14.70 -11.66 3.52
CA LEU A 300 14.87 -11.32 2.10
C LEU A 300 16.25 -10.73 1.82
N ARG A 301 16.78 -9.90 2.73
CA ARG A 301 18.15 -9.36 2.64
C ARG A 301 19.17 -10.50 2.62
N LYS A 302 19.02 -11.47 3.52
CA LYS A 302 19.89 -12.65 3.61
C LYS A 302 19.74 -13.58 2.41
N PHE A 303 18.51 -13.79 1.94
CA PHE A 303 18.25 -14.54 0.71
C PHE A 303 18.96 -13.90 -0.50
N LEU A 304 18.83 -12.58 -0.69
CA LEU A 304 19.53 -11.89 -1.78
C LEU A 304 21.06 -11.89 -1.60
N GLN A 305 21.55 -11.85 -0.36
CA GLN A 305 22.96 -11.98 -0.04
C GLN A 305 23.52 -13.34 -0.50
N THR A 306 22.80 -14.46 -0.29
CA THR A 306 23.26 -15.78 -0.78
C THR A 306 23.27 -15.87 -2.30
N LYS A 307 22.45 -15.07 -2.99
CA LYS A 307 22.46 -14.91 -4.45
C LYS A 307 23.48 -13.85 -4.94
N SER A 308 24.37 -13.38 -4.06
CA SER A 308 25.41 -12.38 -4.36
C SER A 308 24.89 -11.01 -4.82
N ALA A 309 23.73 -10.59 -4.31
CA ALA A 309 23.25 -9.23 -4.55
C ALA A 309 24.23 -8.18 -3.97
N PRO A 310 24.43 -7.04 -4.65
CA PRO A 310 25.27 -5.98 -4.13
C PRO A 310 24.69 -5.35 -2.85
N LYS A 311 25.57 -4.85 -1.98
CA LYS A 311 25.19 -4.15 -0.74
C LYS A 311 24.25 -2.96 -0.99
N GLU A 312 24.42 -2.28 -2.12
CA GLU A 312 23.56 -1.18 -2.55
C GLU A 312 22.08 -1.57 -2.71
N ILE A 313 21.75 -2.86 -2.87
CA ILE A 313 20.38 -3.37 -2.85
C ILE A 313 20.05 -3.91 -1.45
N ILE A 314 20.97 -4.66 -0.85
CA ILE A 314 20.77 -5.37 0.42
C ILE A 314 20.60 -4.42 1.60
N ASP A 315 21.30 -3.28 1.63
CA ASP A 315 21.37 -2.38 2.79
C ASP A 315 20.36 -1.24 2.70
N GLN A 316 19.59 -1.15 1.62
CA GLN A 316 18.65 -0.05 1.40
C GLN A 316 17.44 -0.12 2.31
N ASP A 317 16.94 1.05 2.66
CA ASP A 317 15.61 1.17 3.23
C ASP A 317 14.54 0.86 2.19
N LYS A 318 13.29 0.80 2.65
CA LYS A 318 12.14 0.52 1.80
C LYS A 318 12.10 1.47 0.59
N SER A 319 12.24 0.90 -0.62
CA SER A 319 12.02 1.57 -1.91
C SER A 319 10.83 0.95 -2.65
N GLY A 320 10.11 1.77 -3.41
CA GLY A 320 8.91 1.42 -4.17
C GLY A 320 8.28 2.67 -4.74
N PHE A 321 7.33 2.52 -5.68
CA PHE A 321 6.71 3.61 -6.43
C PHE A 321 5.97 4.62 -5.55
N THR A 322 6.69 5.53 -4.92
CA THR A 322 6.16 6.50 -3.96
C THR A 322 6.53 7.92 -4.36
N PHE A 323 5.62 8.85 -4.09
CA PHE A 323 5.84 10.26 -4.31
C PHE A 323 6.19 11.00 -3.04
N ASN A 324 7.09 11.99 -3.18
CA ASN A 324 7.20 13.06 -2.21
C ASN A 324 5.92 13.90 -2.27
N ALA A 325 5.08 13.79 -1.23
CA ALA A 325 3.75 14.41 -1.22
C ALA A 325 3.81 15.95 -1.33
N PRO A 326 4.69 16.68 -0.62
CA PRO A 326 4.87 18.12 -0.83
C PRO A 326 5.22 18.49 -2.28
N LEU A 327 6.14 17.77 -2.91
CA LEU A 327 6.52 18.03 -4.30
C LEU A 327 5.35 17.78 -5.26
N LEU A 328 4.63 16.67 -5.08
CA LEU A 328 3.46 16.33 -5.89
C LEU A 328 2.35 17.38 -5.74
N TRP A 329 2.13 17.86 -4.51
CA TRP A 329 1.18 18.93 -4.23
C TRP A 329 1.56 20.23 -4.93
N GLN A 330 2.84 20.61 -4.90
CA GLN A 330 3.34 21.81 -5.56
C GLN A 330 3.27 21.73 -7.09
N LYS A 331 3.54 20.55 -7.67
CA LYS A 331 3.60 20.38 -9.13
C LYS A 331 2.23 20.35 -9.81
N GLU A 332 1.24 19.69 -9.21
CA GLU A 332 -0.09 19.52 -9.82
C GLU A 332 -1.23 19.51 -8.79
N GLY A 333 -0.99 18.97 -7.58
CA GLY A 333 -2.06 18.71 -6.62
C GLY A 333 -2.82 19.96 -6.17
N LYS A 334 -2.12 21.07 -5.92
CA LYS A 334 -2.74 22.31 -5.44
C LYS A 334 -3.68 22.92 -6.47
N GLU A 335 -3.23 23.06 -7.71
CA GLU A 335 -4.04 23.67 -8.78
C GLU A 335 -5.31 22.86 -9.03
N ILE A 336 -5.17 21.53 -9.15
CA ILE A 336 -6.31 20.64 -9.33
C ILE A 336 -7.27 20.72 -8.14
N PHE A 337 -6.73 20.71 -6.91
CA PHE A 337 -7.54 20.82 -5.70
C PHE A 337 -8.33 22.13 -5.68
N ASP A 338 -7.68 23.27 -5.93
CA ASP A 338 -8.34 24.59 -5.93
C ASP A 338 -9.45 24.66 -6.99
N ASN A 339 -9.17 24.17 -8.21
CA ASN A 339 -10.14 24.15 -9.32
C ASN A 339 -11.38 23.31 -9.00
N ILE A 340 -11.19 22.10 -8.48
CA ILE A 340 -12.29 21.19 -8.16
C ILE A 340 -13.05 21.67 -6.91
N MET A 341 -12.35 22.09 -5.87
CA MET A 341 -12.96 22.42 -4.57
C MET A 341 -13.65 23.79 -4.53
N ASN A 342 -13.44 24.66 -5.53
CA ASN A 342 -14.14 25.95 -5.65
C ASN A 342 -15.68 25.81 -5.64
N LYS A 343 -16.22 24.68 -6.12
CA LYS A 343 -17.66 24.35 -6.09
C LYS A 343 -17.93 23.01 -5.39
N SER A 344 -17.32 22.82 -4.22
CA SER A 344 -17.33 21.53 -3.52
C SER A 344 -18.72 21.10 -3.01
N ARG A 345 -19.18 19.94 -3.49
CA ARG A 345 -20.42 19.31 -3.05
C ARG A 345 -20.30 18.68 -1.68
N ILE A 346 -19.14 18.11 -1.34
CA ILE A 346 -18.96 17.46 -0.02
C ILE A 346 -18.88 18.48 1.12
N ILE A 347 -18.54 19.73 0.80
CA ILE A 347 -18.67 20.87 1.72
C ILE A 347 -20.13 21.34 1.79
N ASP A 348 -20.79 21.56 0.65
CA ASP A 348 -22.18 22.03 0.59
C ASP A 348 -23.16 21.06 1.30
N ASP A 349 -22.93 19.75 1.16
CA ASP A 349 -23.70 18.69 1.83
C ASP A 349 -23.26 18.44 3.28
N GLY A 350 -22.30 19.21 3.80
CA GLY A 350 -21.86 19.13 5.20
C GLY A 350 -21.11 17.86 5.59
N LEU A 351 -20.51 17.16 4.63
CA LEU A 351 -19.70 15.96 4.86
C LEU A 351 -18.29 16.32 5.34
N ILE A 352 -17.70 17.37 4.77
CA ILE A 352 -16.34 17.85 5.09
C ILE A 352 -16.40 19.27 5.62
N ASN A 353 -15.60 19.55 6.64
CA ASN A 353 -15.51 20.85 7.27
C ASN A 353 -14.63 21.82 6.46
N LYS A 354 -15.25 22.87 5.91
CA LYS A 354 -14.57 23.93 5.14
C LYS A 354 -13.49 24.66 5.94
N SER A 355 -13.69 24.87 7.25
CA SER A 355 -12.70 25.62 8.05
C SER A 355 -11.39 24.84 8.15
N TRP A 356 -11.46 23.52 8.35
CA TRP A 356 -10.27 22.68 8.41
C TRP A 356 -9.45 22.71 7.11
N ILE A 357 -10.11 22.71 5.94
CA ILE A 357 -9.43 22.85 4.64
C ILE A 357 -8.74 24.22 4.57
N THR A 358 -9.47 25.29 4.89
CA THR A 358 -8.96 26.67 4.81
C THR A 358 -7.76 26.87 5.74
N ASP A 359 -7.86 26.42 6.99
CA ASP A 359 -6.79 26.49 7.98
C ASP A 359 -5.55 25.69 7.54
N THR A 360 -5.77 24.56 6.87
CA THR A 360 -4.70 23.72 6.35
C THR A 360 -3.98 24.38 5.17
N LEU A 361 -4.72 24.93 4.21
CA LEU A 361 -4.14 25.63 3.05
C LEU A 361 -3.41 26.92 3.46
N ASN A 362 -3.82 27.58 4.54
CA ASN A 362 -3.19 28.79 5.05
C ASN A 362 -2.01 28.53 6.00
N SER A 363 -1.71 27.27 6.35
CA SER A 363 -0.65 26.91 7.29
C SER A 363 0.54 26.28 6.58
N THR A 364 1.63 27.02 6.45
CA THR A 364 2.91 26.51 5.92
C THR A 364 3.39 25.28 6.70
N THR A 365 3.22 25.26 8.03
CA THR A 365 3.57 24.13 8.88
C THR A 365 2.79 22.87 8.50
N ARG A 366 1.48 22.99 8.24
CA ARG A 366 0.66 21.84 7.82
C ARG A 366 1.01 21.40 6.40
N LEU A 367 1.24 22.32 5.47
CA LEU A 367 1.62 21.98 4.09
C LEU A 367 3.00 21.34 3.98
N ASN A 368 3.90 21.58 4.95
CA ASN A 368 5.18 20.90 5.06
C ASN A 368 5.09 19.51 5.71
N ASP A 369 3.95 19.17 6.33
CA ASP A 369 3.69 17.84 6.88
C ASP A 369 2.94 16.98 5.84
N PRO A 370 3.58 15.91 5.31
CA PRO A 370 2.97 15.04 4.31
C PRO A 370 1.60 14.49 4.70
N ARG A 371 1.29 14.34 6.00
CA ARG A 371 -0.01 13.84 6.48
C ARG A 371 -1.16 14.72 6.02
N TYR A 372 -1.02 16.04 6.16
CA TYR A 372 -2.07 16.98 5.77
C TYR A 372 -2.23 17.03 4.25
N ILE A 373 -1.13 16.94 3.48
CA ILE A 373 -1.20 16.82 2.03
C ILE A 373 -1.96 15.55 1.61
N HIS A 374 -1.66 14.41 2.22
CA HIS A 374 -2.40 13.16 1.97
C HIS A 374 -3.88 13.26 2.34
N LYS A 375 -4.25 14.05 3.37
CA LYS A 375 -5.65 14.34 3.70
C LYS A 375 -6.33 15.19 2.63
N LEU A 376 -5.68 16.25 2.15
CA LEU A 376 -6.22 17.09 1.06
C LEU A 376 -6.44 16.26 -0.21
N LEU A 377 -5.48 15.42 -0.59
CA LEU A 377 -5.63 14.52 -1.74
C LEU A 377 -6.74 13.46 -1.53
N GLY A 378 -6.92 12.97 -0.30
CA GLY A 378 -8.05 12.11 0.05
C GLY A 378 -9.39 12.81 -0.09
N ILE A 379 -9.49 14.05 0.38
CA ILE A 379 -10.70 14.88 0.26
C ILE A 379 -11.02 15.16 -1.22
N LEU A 380 -10.00 15.45 -2.04
CA LEU A 380 -10.16 15.60 -3.50
C LEU A 380 -10.74 14.33 -4.14
N ALA A 381 -10.21 13.16 -3.79
CA ALA A 381 -10.74 11.89 -4.30
C ALA A 381 -12.19 11.65 -3.86
N VAL A 382 -12.54 12.01 -2.62
CA VAL A 382 -13.93 11.95 -2.13
C VAL A 382 -14.83 12.90 -2.92
N GLU A 383 -14.41 14.14 -3.19
CA GLU A 383 -15.18 15.09 -4.00
C GLU A 383 -15.44 14.56 -5.40
N ILE A 384 -14.41 14.06 -6.08
CA ILE A 384 -14.52 13.49 -7.43
C ILE A 384 -15.45 12.27 -7.44
N TRP A 385 -15.25 11.34 -6.51
CA TRP A 385 -16.13 10.16 -6.36
C TRP A 385 -17.58 10.56 -6.10
N TYR A 386 -17.80 11.55 -5.23
CA TYR A 386 -19.13 12.05 -4.91
C TYR A 386 -19.81 12.64 -6.15
N ARG A 387 -19.08 13.41 -6.95
CA ARG A 387 -19.63 13.96 -8.21
C ARG A 387 -19.89 12.90 -9.28
N ILE A 388 -19.10 11.83 -9.33
CA ILE A 388 -19.31 10.74 -10.30
C ILE A 388 -20.51 9.89 -9.91
N PHE A 389 -20.58 9.43 -8.66
CA PHE A 389 -21.51 8.37 -8.25
C PHE A 389 -22.76 8.88 -7.54
N ILE A 390 -22.69 10.03 -6.87
CA ILE A 390 -23.77 10.53 -6.01
C ILE A 390 -24.53 11.67 -6.70
N THR A 391 -23.86 12.79 -7.01
CA THR A 391 -24.53 13.93 -7.66
C THR A 391 -24.64 13.77 -9.18
N LYS A 392 -23.80 12.91 -9.78
CA LYS A 392 -23.72 12.64 -11.23
C LYS A 392 -23.40 13.89 -12.06
N GLU A 393 -22.63 14.80 -11.50
CA GLU A 393 -22.22 16.07 -12.10
C GLU A 393 -20.86 16.01 -12.79
N MET A 394 -20.11 14.92 -12.60
CA MET A 394 -18.79 14.72 -13.22
C MET A 394 -18.78 13.42 -14.02
N SER A 395 -18.19 13.47 -15.21
CA SER A 395 -17.92 12.27 -15.99
C SER A 395 -16.69 11.56 -15.44
N GLY A 396 -16.77 10.27 -15.19
CA GLY A 396 -15.58 9.48 -14.86
C GLY A 396 -14.60 9.31 -16.04
N ASN A 397 -14.81 9.93 -17.19
CA ASN A 397 -13.78 10.01 -18.26
C ASN A 397 -13.18 11.42 -18.39
N GLU A 398 -13.53 12.34 -17.49
CA GLU A 398 -12.99 13.69 -17.44
C GLU A 398 -11.49 13.66 -17.12
N ARG A 399 -10.72 14.58 -17.71
CA ARG A 399 -9.30 14.78 -17.43
C ARG A 399 -9.13 16.05 -16.61
N LEU A 400 -8.30 15.98 -15.58
CA LEU A 400 -8.02 17.08 -14.66
C LEU A 400 -6.87 17.97 -15.13
#